data_AF-A0A2N3BKG5-F1
#
_entry.id   AF-A0A2N3BKG5-F1
#
_cell.length_a   1.000
_cell.length_b   1.000
_cell.length_c   1.000
_cell.angle_alpha   90.00
_cell.angle_beta   90.00
_cell.angle_gamma   90.00
#
_symmetry.space_group_name_H-M   'P 1'
#
loop_
_entity.id
_entity.type
_entity.pdbx_description
1 polymer ?
#
loop_
_entity_poly.entity_id
_entity_poly.type
_entity_poly.pdbx_seq_one_letter_code
_entity_poly.pdbx_strand_id
1 'polypeptide(L)'
;MISTEEHQALFDRLEHLIALFPSQAAFARKVGIDPSVPADWKARIRQPRALTLMKVCAATGADANWLLLGRGVPPRGVRTRDV
;
A
#
# COMPACT_ATOMS: atom_id res chain seq x y z
N MET A 1 2.84 -14.31 -13.25
CA MET A 1 3.64 -14.65 -12.05
C MET A 1 4.38 -13.37 -11.70
N ILE A 2 4.12 -12.78 -10.54
CA ILE A 2 4.75 -11.52 -10.14
C ILE A 2 6.22 -11.80 -9.86
N SER A 3 7.14 -11.02 -10.43
CA SER A 3 8.59 -11.20 -10.17
C SER A 3 8.92 -10.84 -8.72
N THR A 4 10.03 -11.35 -8.18
CA THR A 4 10.50 -10.98 -6.83
C THR A 4 10.63 -9.46 -6.66
N GLU A 5 11.01 -8.74 -7.71
CA GLU A 5 11.15 -7.28 -7.74
C GLU A 5 9.79 -6.58 -7.67
N GLU A 6 8.80 -7.02 -8.45
CA GLU A 6 7.44 -6.48 -8.40
C GLU A 6 6.78 -6.71 -7.03
N HIS A 7 7.11 -7.84 -6.40
CA HIS A 7 6.66 -8.16 -5.06
C HIS A 7 7.28 -7.23 -4.01
N GLN A 8 8.58 -6.92 -4.11
CA GLN A 8 9.21 -5.91 -3.25
C GLN A 8 8.61 -4.53 -3.46
N ALA A 9 8.43 -4.12 -4.72
CA ALA A 9 7.85 -2.83 -5.06
C ALA A 9 6.44 -2.65 -4.49
N LEU A 10 5.63 -3.72 -4.40
CA LEU A 10 4.31 -3.67 -3.76
C LEU A 10 4.42 -3.28 -2.28
N PHE A 11 5.33 -3.92 -1.53
CA PHE A 11 5.53 -3.59 -0.12
C PHE A 11 6.05 -2.16 0.07
N ASP A 12 6.94 -1.70 -0.81
CA ASP A 12 7.47 -0.34 -0.73
C ASP A 12 6.37 0.72 -0.96
N ARG A 13 5.44 0.45 -1.88
CA ARG A 13 4.25 1.30 -2.11
C ARG A 13 3.26 1.24 -0.95
N LEU A 14 3.06 0.07 -0.34
CA LEU A 14 2.25 -0.06 0.87
C LEU A 14 2.86 0.73 2.03
N GLU A 15 4.18 0.65 2.21
CA GLU A 15 4.90 1.43 3.21
C GLU A 15 4.75 2.93 2.98
N HIS A 16 4.87 3.37 1.72
CA HIS A 16 4.63 4.75 1.35
C HIS A 16 3.21 5.21 1.71
N LEU A 17 2.19 4.40 1.40
CA LEU A 17 0.80 4.68 1.76
C LEU A 17 0.58 4.75 3.28
N ILE A 18 1.23 3.87 4.05
CA ILE A 18 1.16 3.89 5.51
C ILE A 18 1.77 5.19 6.07
N ALA A 19 2.87 5.67 5.47
CA ALA A 19 3.55 6.88 5.90
C ALA A 19 2.75 8.17 5.67
N LEU A 20 1.70 8.14 4.83
CA LEU A 20 0.77 9.27 4.65
C LEU A 20 -0.12 9.51 5.87
N PHE A 21 -0.14 8.59 6.84
CA PHE A 21 -0.96 8.67 8.03
C PHE A 21 -0.12 9.00 9.27
N PRO A 22 -0.69 9.68 10.29
CA PRO A 22 0.03 10.00 11.51
C PRO A 22 0.57 8.79 12.28
N SER A 23 -0.03 7.60 12.08
CA SER A 23 0.42 6.35 12.69
C SER A 23 -0.10 5.13 11.92
N GLN A 24 0.55 3.98 12.14
CA GLN A 24 0.09 2.68 11.59
C GLN A 24 -1.34 2.34 12.05
N ALA A 25 -1.68 2.66 13.30
CA ALA A 25 -3.03 2.46 13.84
C ALA A 25 -4.07 3.37 13.14
N ALA A 26 -3.69 4.62 12.81
CA ALA A 26 -4.56 5.53 12.06
C ALA A 26 -4.82 5.01 10.64
N PHE A 27 -3.80 4.49 9.97
CA PHE A 27 -3.94 3.81 8.68
C PHE A 27 -4.87 2.58 8.79
N ALA A 28 -4.60 1.67 9.74
CA ALA A 28 -5.39 0.45 9.92
C ALA A 28 -6.88 0.76 10.16
N ARG A 29 -7.17 1.78 10.99
CA ARG A 29 -8.53 2.25 11.25
C ARG A 29 -9.19 2.86 10.01
N LYS A 30 -8.46 3.65 9.22
CA LYS A 30 -8.98 4.25 7.98
C LYS A 30 -9.34 3.18 6.94
N VAL A 31 -8.50 2.15 6.82
CA VAL A 31 -8.66 1.05 5.86
C VAL A 31 -9.67 -0.01 6.34
N GLY A 32 -9.88 -0.12 7.66
CA GLY A 32 -10.73 -1.15 8.27
C GLY A 32 -10.06 -2.53 8.25
N ILE A 33 -8.80 -2.58 8.70
CA ILE A 33 -7.97 -3.79 8.83
C ILE A 33 -7.42 -3.90 10.25
N ASP A 34 -6.91 -5.09 10.59
CA ASP A 34 -6.30 -5.33 11.89
C ASP A 34 -5.06 -4.42 12.12
N PRO A 35 -4.86 -3.83 13.32
CA PRO A 35 -3.74 -2.94 13.62
C PRO A 35 -2.34 -3.57 13.47
N SER A 36 -2.21 -4.89 13.52
CA SER A 36 -0.94 -5.60 13.28
C SER A 36 -0.53 -5.63 11.80
N VAL A 37 -1.50 -5.54 10.89
CA VAL A 37 -1.27 -5.73 9.46
C VAL A 37 -0.25 -4.76 8.85
N PRO A 38 -0.25 -3.45 9.17
CA PRO A 38 0.76 -2.53 8.64
C PRO A 38 2.18 -2.87 9.11
N ALA A 39 2.33 -3.35 10.34
CA ALA A 39 3.62 -3.77 10.89
C ALA A 39 4.11 -5.05 10.21
N ASP A 40 3.21 -6.02 10.03
CA ASP A 40 3.52 -7.27 9.33
C ASP A 40 3.89 -7.05 7.85
N TRP A 41 3.29 -6.06 7.20
CA TRP A 41 3.64 -5.66 5.84
C TRP A 41 5.04 -5.04 5.76
N LYS A 42 5.37 -4.13 6.69
CA LYS A 42 6.72 -3.57 6.81
C LYS A 42 7.77 -4.66 7.07
N ALA A 43 7.44 -5.63 7.92
CA ALA A 43 8.29 -6.79 8.20
C ALA A 43 8.27 -7.86 7.09
N ARG A 44 7.42 -7.71 6.07
CA ARG A 44 7.24 -8.65 4.94
C ARG A 44 6.88 -10.09 5.37
N ILE A 45 6.26 -10.25 6.54
CA ILE A 45 5.85 -11.55 7.10
C ILE A 45 4.41 -11.93 6.75
N ARG A 46 3.58 -10.97 6.34
CA ARG A 46 2.19 -11.20 5.92
C ARG A 46 1.98 -10.74 4.50
N GLN A 47 1.44 -11.63 3.66
CA GLN A 47 1.09 -11.27 2.28
C GLN A 47 -0.21 -10.47 2.21
N PRO A 48 -0.24 -9.33 1.48
CA PRO A 48 -1.46 -8.58 1.24
C PRO A 48 -2.44 -9.41 0.40
N ARG A 49 -3.68 -9.52 0.86
CA ARG A 49 -4.75 -10.16 0.08
C ARG A 49 -5.37 -9.15 -0.88
N ALA A 50 -5.84 -9.61 -2.04
CA ALA A 50 -6.49 -8.74 -3.03
C ALA A 50 -7.62 -7.88 -2.44
N LEU A 51 -8.51 -8.48 -1.63
CA LEU A 51 -9.58 -7.74 -0.94
C LEU A 51 -9.04 -6.64 -0.03
N THR A 52 -7.92 -6.90 0.67
CA THR A 52 -7.27 -5.91 1.53
C THR A 52 -6.66 -4.77 0.72
N LEU A 53 -6.01 -5.09 -0.41
CA LEU A 53 -5.46 -4.08 -1.31
C LEU A 53 -6.54 -3.18 -1.91
N MET A 54 -7.72 -3.72 -2.26
CA MET A 54 -8.85 -2.91 -2.71
C MET A 54 -9.35 -1.94 -1.62
N LYS A 55 -9.41 -2.39 -0.36
CA LYS A 55 -9.72 -1.48 0.78
C LYS A 55 -8.69 -0.37 0.92
N VAL A 56 -7.40 -0.69 0.74
CA VAL A 56 -6.32 0.30 0.79
C VAL A 56 -6.48 1.34 -0.32
N CYS A 57 -6.74 0.92 -1.56
CA CYS A 57 -7.01 1.83 -2.68
C CYS A 57 -8.20 2.76 -2.38
N ALA A 58 -9.33 2.22 -1.91
CA ALA A 58 -10.50 3.01 -1.56
C ALA A 58 -10.24 4.02 -0.42
N ALA A 59 -9.44 3.63 0.58
CA ALA A 59 -9.13 4.45 1.74
C ALA A 59 -8.12 5.58 1.47
N THR A 60 -7.20 5.35 0.53
CA THR A 60 -6.08 6.25 0.22
C THR A 60 -6.27 7.02 -1.09
N GLY A 61 -7.23 6.60 -1.91
CA GLY A 61 -7.43 7.12 -3.27
C GLY A 61 -6.35 6.69 -4.27
N ALA A 62 -5.48 5.74 -3.90
CA ALA A 62 -4.50 5.18 -4.80
C ALA A 62 -5.16 4.28 -5.85
N ASP A 63 -4.72 4.37 -7.10
CA ASP A 63 -5.14 3.45 -8.14
C ASP A 63 -4.59 2.03 -7.88
N ALA A 64 -5.36 1.00 -8.27
CA ALA A 64 -4.97 -0.39 -8.08
C ALA A 64 -3.79 -0.80 -8.96
N ASN A 65 -3.70 -0.28 -10.20
CA ASN A 65 -2.53 -0.52 -11.05
C ASN A 65 -1.31 0.21 -10.49
N TRP A 66 -1.50 1.39 -9.87
CA TRP A 66 -0.38 2.07 -9.22
C TRP A 66 0.14 1.25 -8.05
N LEU A 67 -0.75 0.68 -7.22
CA LEU A 67 -0.37 -0.12 -6.06
C LEU A 67 0.21 -1.49 -6.42
N LEU A 68 -0.21 -2.11 -7.52
CA LEU A 68 0.25 -3.44 -7.95
C LEU A 68 1.43 -3.39 -8.92
N LEU A 69 1.40 -2.47 -9.89
CA LEU A 69 2.34 -2.42 -11.02
C LEU A 69 3.20 -1.15 -11.09
N GLY A 70 2.89 -0.12 -10.28
CA GLY A 70 3.62 1.15 -10.26
C GLY A 70 3.20 2.08 -11.39
N ARG A 71 2.11 1.73 -12.09
CA ARG A 71 1.59 2.44 -13.25
C ARG A 71 0.22 3.00 -12.90
N GLY A 72 -0.04 4.27 -13.18
CA GLY A 72 -1.33 4.90 -12.88
C GLY A 72 -1.20 5.99 -11.82
N VAL A 73 -2.33 6.33 -11.20
CA VAL A 73 -2.43 7.51 -10.33
C VAL A 73 -1.99 7.17 -8.91
N PRO A 74 -0.93 7.82 -8.37
CA PRO A 74 -0.54 7.65 -6.99
C PRO A 74 -1.60 8.28 -6.06
N PRO A 75 -1.62 7.92 -4.75
CA PRO A 75 -2.46 8.61 -3.78
C PRO A 75 -2.21 10.14 -3.80
N ARG A 76 -3.26 10.93 -3.57
CA ARG A 76 -3.16 12.40 -3.56
C ARG A 76 -2.06 12.88 -2.60
N GLY A 77 -1.14 13.69 -3.11
CA GLY A 77 0.00 14.24 -2.33
C GLY A 77 1.36 13.65 -2.72
N VAL A 78 1.38 12.60 -3.53
CA VAL A 78 2.62 12.00 -4.06
C VAL A 78 2.88 12.58 -5.45
N ARG A 79 3.89 13.46 -5.55
CA ARG A 79 4.45 13.81 -6.86
C ARG A 79 5.21 12.59 -7.35
N THR A 80 4.65 11.88 -8.33
CA THR A 80 5.43 10.98 -9.19
C THR A 80 6.57 11.81 -9.76
N ARG A 81 7.76 11.69 -9.17
CA ARG A 81 8.99 12.10 -9.83
C ARG A 81 9.18 11.14 -10.99
N ASP A 82 9.44 11.75 -12.14
CA ASP A 82 9.77 11.15 -13.42
C ASP A 82 10.60 9.88 -13.28
N VAL A 83 10.12 8.82 -13.94
CA VAL A 83 10.94 7.67 -14.35
C VAL A 83 12.05 8.13 -15.29
#